data_AF-A0AAD8UPL5-F1
#
_entry.id   AF-A0AAD8UPL5-F1
#
_cell.length_a   1.000
_cell.length_b   1.000
_cell.length_c   1.000
_cell.angle_alpha   90.00
_cell.angle_beta   90.00
_cell.angle_gamma   90.00
#
_symmetry.space_group_name_H-M   'P 1'
#
loop_
_entity.id
_entity.type
_entity.pdbx_description
1 polymer ?
#
loop_
_entity_poly.entity_id
_entity_poly.type
_entity_poly.pdbx_seq_one_letter_code
_entity_poly.pdbx_strand_id
1 'polypeptide(L)'
;MASFHSFSELPFELRIHIWHLAKEPRTLVVRTCDEPAKHRRRPLESTLIYCRSPNTVPAILQTCREARNIGLYAKAFSGGLKPRYVWVDFDLDVIQASFWDLKLMGSDKSLFRHVVVEVNDLESFRRHYSDALAGVANLDTFRILSKRGLEDWSIAMDDVPREDATSSIQRVLTIPTTLLEGHI
;
A
#
# COMPACT_ATOMS: atom_id res chain seq x y z
N MET A 1 9.17 -21.33 -29.57
CA MET A 1 8.35 -20.28 -28.93
C MET A 1 6.92 -20.78 -28.92
N ALA A 2 6.34 -21.06 -27.76
CA ALA A 2 4.96 -21.51 -27.68
C ALA A 2 4.04 -20.32 -27.97
N SER A 3 3.28 -20.37 -29.06
CA SER A 3 2.30 -19.35 -29.41
C SER A 3 0.94 -19.74 -28.84
N PHE A 4 0.34 -18.82 -28.10
CA PHE A 4 -0.88 -19.03 -27.32
C PHE A 4 -2.14 -18.79 -28.19
N HIS A 5 -2.26 -19.52 -29.31
CA HIS A 5 -3.28 -19.24 -30.34
C HIS A 5 -4.72 -19.56 -29.90
N SER A 6 -4.92 -20.65 -29.16
CA SER A 6 -6.26 -21.08 -28.73
C SER A 6 -6.92 -20.08 -27.77
N PHE A 7 -6.14 -19.27 -27.06
CA PHE A 7 -6.71 -18.24 -26.18
C PHE A 7 -7.42 -17.15 -26.99
N SER A 8 -6.85 -16.71 -28.12
CA SER A 8 -7.46 -15.69 -28.97
C SER A 8 -8.74 -16.13 -29.67
N GLU A 9 -8.97 -17.44 -29.76
CA GLU A 9 -10.19 -18.02 -30.35
C GLU A 9 -11.38 -18.00 -29.37
N LEU A 10 -11.13 -17.78 -28.08
CA LEU A 10 -12.18 -17.67 -27.09
C LEU A 10 -12.99 -16.37 -27.28
N PRO A 11 -14.32 -16.41 -27.05
CA PRO A 11 -15.14 -15.21 -26.90
C PRO A 11 -14.50 -14.19 -25.97
N PHE A 12 -14.68 -12.91 -26.28
CA PHE A 12 -14.02 -11.81 -25.58
C PHE A 12 -14.37 -11.79 -24.08
N GLU A 13 -15.61 -12.12 -23.74
CA GLU A 13 -16.12 -12.21 -22.37
C GLU A 13 -15.36 -13.25 -21.56
N LEU A 14 -15.09 -14.42 -22.15
CA LEU A 14 -14.32 -15.48 -21.50
C LEU A 14 -12.87 -15.07 -21.33
N ARG A 15 -12.26 -14.41 -22.32
CA ARG A 15 -10.89 -13.91 -22.20
C ARG A 15 -10.75 -12.87 -21.09
N ILE A 16 -11.68 -11.92 -21.01
CA ILE A 16 -11.72 -10.94 -19.90
C ILE A 16 -11.81 -11.67 -18.57
N HIS A 17 -12.70 -12.65 -18.44
CA HIS A 17 -12.89 -13.38 -17.19
C HIS A 17 -11.63 -14.14 -16.79
N ILE A 18 -10.98 -14.82 -17.73
CA ILE A 18 -9.70 -15.50 -17.49
C ILE A 18 -8.64 -14.50 -17.01
N TRP A 19 -8.55 -13.32 -17.61
CA TRP A 19 -7.60 -12.31 -17.16
C TRP A 19 -7.86 -11.80 -15.75
N HIS A 20 -9.12 -11.64 -15.36
CA HIS A 20 -9.46 -11.26 -13.99
C HIS A 20 -9.09 -12.36 -12.98
N LEU A 21 -9.27 -13.63 -13.34
CA LEU A 21 -8.90 -14.78 -12.52
C LEU A 21 -7.38 -15.00 -12.45
N ALA A 22 -6.64 -14.59 -13.49
CA ALA A 22 -5.19 -14.72 -13.56
C ALA A 22 -4.42 -13.67 -12.73
N LYS A 23 -5.11 -12.73 -12.08
CA LYS A 23 -4.47 -11.77 -11.17
C LYS A 23 -4.05 -12.49 -9.90
N GLU A 24 -2.84 -12.19 -9.42
CA GLU A 24 -2.29 -12.78 -8.19
C GLU A 24 -2.14 -11.70 -7.11
N PRO A 25 -2.62 -11.95 -5.88
CA PRO A 25 -2.37 -11.03 -4.76
C PRO A 25 -0.87 -10.90 -4.50
N ARG A 26 -0.42 -9.67 -4.25
CA ARG A 26 0.98 -9.38 -3.91
C ARG A 26 1.09 -8.19 -2.97
N THR A 27 2.24 -8.12 -2.32
CA THR A 27 2.62 -6.94 -1.54
C THR A 27 3.40 -5.98 -2.42
N LEU A 28 2.82 -4.82 -2.70
CA LEU A 28 3.42 -3.74 -3.47
C LEU A 28 4.17 -2.80 -2.52
N VAL A 29 5.49 -2.92 -2.50
CA VAL A 29 6.36 -2.03 -1.72
C VAL A 29 6.48 -0.71 -2.46
N VAL A 30 6.07 0.39 -1.83
CA VAL A 30 6.19 1.74 -2.39
C VAL A 30 7.10 2.56 -1.50
N ARG A 31 8.02 3.28 -2.16
CA ARG A 31 8.97 4.21 -1.54
C ARG A 31 8.90 5.54 -2.24
N THR A 32 9.16 6.60 -1.49
CA THR A 32 9.24 7.96 -2.01
C THR A 32 10.69 8.35 -2.15
N CYS A 33 10.96 9.16 -3.17
CA CYS A 33 12.18 9.92 -3.28
C CYS A 33 11.80 11.38 -3.11
N ASP A 34 12.36 12.01 -2.09
CA ASP A 34 12.04 13.36 -1.66
C ASP A 34 13.30 14.20 -1.46
N GLU A 35 13.13 15.52 -1.50
CA GLU A 35 14.16 16.49 -1.19
C GLU A 35 13.66 17.41 -0.07
N PRO A 36 14.53 17.83 0.88
CA PRO A 36 14.14 18.78 1.91
C PRO A 36 13.66 20.07 1.24
N ALA A 37 12.51 20.60 1.66
CA ALA A 37 11.96 21.81 1.06
C ALA A 37 12.83 23.02 1.42
N LYS A 38 13.64 23.48 0.46
CA LYS A 38 14.61 24.58 0.63
C LYS A 38 14.00 25.92 1.07
N HIS A 39 12.68 26.09 0.97
CA HIS A 39 11.99 27.37 1.18
C HIS A 39 10.80 27.30 2.15
N ARG A 40 10.58 26.18 2.85
CA ARG A 40 9.45 26.07 3.79
C ARG A 40 9.91 26.25 5.23
N ARG A 41 9.11 26.98 6.00
CA ARG A 41 9.40 27.40 7.38
C ARG A 41 9.46 26.23 8.39
N ARG A 42 9.09 25.01 7.98
CA ARG A 42 9.06 23.81 8.85
C ARG A 42 10.18 22.84 8.46
N PRO A 43 11.10 22.51 9.39
CA PRO A 43 12.27 21.65 9.13
C PRO A 43 11.96 20.20 8.69
N LEU A 44 10.69 19.76 8.71
CA LEU A 44 10.25 18.41 8.35
C LEU A 44 9.43 18.35 7.05
N GLU A 45 9.28 19.45 6.32
CA GLU A 45 8.57 19.40 5.04
C GLU A 45 9.54 19.03 3.93
N SER A 46 9.37 17.83 3.36
CA SER A 46 10.05 17.42 2.14
C SER A 46 9.11 17.49 0.94
N THR A 47 9.69 17.76 -0.22
CA THR A 47 8.98 17.79 -1.50
C THR A 47 9.12 16.43 -2.17
N LEU A 48 8.00 15.77 -2.46
CA LEU A 48 8.00 14.54 -3.25
C LEU A 48 8.58 14.81 -4.64
N ILE A 49 9.67 14.12 -4.98
CA ILE A 49 10.20 14.12 -6.35
C ILE A 49 9.44 13.08 -7.17
N TYR A 50 9.39 11.83 -6.70
CA TYR A 50 8.64 10.74 -7.33
C TYR A 50 8.47 9.55 -6.40
N CYS A 51 7.50 8.69 -6.69
CA CYS A 51 7.38 7.38 -6.07
C CYS A 51 8.11 6.31 -6.90
N ARG A 52 8.65 5.31 -6.22
CA ARG A 52 9.28 4.13 -6.82
C ARG A 52 8.85 2.87 -6.10
N SER A 53 8.84 1.76 -6.82
CA SER A 53 8.67 0.43 -6.26
C SER A 53 9.83 -0.46 -6.71
N PRO A 54 10.39 -1.30 -5.82
CA PRO A 54 11.33 -2.35 -6.22
C PRO A 54 10.60 -3.55 -6.85
N ASN A 55 9.27 -3.64 -6.73
CA ASN A 55 8.50 -4.72 -7.34
C ASN A 55 8.58 -4.65 -8.86
N THR A 56 8.69 -5.82 -9.49
CA THR A 56 8.60 -5.93 -10.95
C THR A 56 7.18 -5.68 -11.42
N VAL A 57 7.05 -5.31 -12.70
CA VAL A 57 5.75 -5.19 -13.36
C VAL A 57 5.05 -6.57 -13.33
N PRO A 58 3.75 -6.66 -12.97
CA PRO A 58 3.00 -7.91 -13.00
C PRO A 58 3.19 -8.66 -14.32
N ALA A 59 3.45 -9.97 -14.24
CA ALA A 59 3.72 -10.81 -15.40
C ALA A 59 2.57 -10.74 -16.43
N ILE A 60 1.32 -10.68 -15.97
CA ILE A 60 0.12 -10.55 -16.80
C ILE A 60 0.16 -9.33 -17.74
N LEU A 61 0.74 -8.21 -17.31
CA LEU A 61 0.87 -7.00 -18.14
C LEU A 61 1.98 -7.11 -19.20
N GLN A 62 2.86 -8.11 -19.05
CA GLN A 62 3.93 -8.42 -20.00
C GLN A 62 3.52 -9.50 -21.00
N THR A 63 2.42 -10.23 -20.77
CA THR A 63 1.98 -11.34 -21.61
C THR A 63 1.60 -10.89 -23.02
N CYS A 64 0.70 -9.92 -23.16
CA CYS A 64 0.24 -9.44 -24.46
C CYS A 64 -0.36 -8.03 -24.39
N ARG A 65 -0.68 -7.45 -25.56
CA ARG A 65 -1.30 -6.12 -25.67
C ARG A 65 -2.71 -6.08 -25.07
N GLU A 66 -3.46 -7.17 -25.16
CA GLU A 66 -4.82 -7.26 -24.65
C GLU A 66 -4.85 -7.17 -23.13
N ALA A 67 -4.12 -8.03 -22.43
CA ALA A 67 -4.04 -8.04 -20.96
C ALA A 67 -3.61 -6.67 -20.39
N ARG A 68 -2.73 -5.96 -21.10
CA ARG A 68 -2.28 -4.61 -20.70
C ARG A 68 -3.37 -3.53 -20.82
N ASN A 69 -4.32 -3.69 -21.73
CA ASN A 69 -5.29 -2.64 -22.07
C ASN A 69 -6.72 -2.92 -21.57
N ILE A 70 -7.00 -4.11 -21.02
CA ILE A 70 -8.32 -4.44 -20.44
C ILE A 70 -8.60 -3.67 -19.13
N GLY A 71 -7.57 -3.05 -18.52
CA GLY A 71 -7.75 -2.26 -17.30
C GLY A 71 -7.63 -3.05 -16.00
N LEU A 72 -6.91 -4.17 -16.02
CA LEU A 72 -6.68 -5.02 -14.84
C LEU A 72 -5.88 -4.33 -13.74
N TYR A 73 -5.01 -3.39 -14.10
CA TYR A 73 -4.18 -2.61 -13.19
C TYR A 73 -4.25 -1.13 -13.59
N ALA A 74 -4.25 -0.25 -12.60
CA ALA A 74 -4.15 1.19 -12.79
C ALA A 74 -2.69 1.66 -12.73
N LYS A 75 -2.39 2.76 -13.41
CA LYS A 75 -1.14 3.50 -13.19
C LYS A 75 -1.37 4.47 -12.04
N ALA A 76 -0.69 4.25 -10.92
CA ALA A 76 -0.79 5.10 -9.74
C ALA A 76 0.57 5.65 -9.32
N PHE A 77 0.56 6.47 -8.27
CA PHE A 77 1.71 7.11 -7.65
C PHE A 77 2.45 8.09 -8.57
N SER A 78 1.73 8.64 -9.56
CA SER A 78 2.24 9.61 -10.53
C SER A 78 2.33 11.05 -10.00
N GLY A 79 2.51 11.20 -8.69
CA GLY A 79 2.73 12.49 -8.03
C GLY A 79 4.21 12.89 -7.99
N GLY A 80 4.45 14.15 -7.63
CA GLY A 80 5.78 14.73 -7.44
C GLY A 80 6.31 15.51 -8.64
N LEU A 81 7.52 16.07 -8.48
CA LEU A 81 8.16 16.93 -9.49
C LEU A 81 8.62 16.20 -10.76
N LYS A 82 8.88 14.89 -10.68
CA LYS A 82 9.32 14.04 -11.80
C LYS A 82 8.49 12.75 -11.84
N PRO A 83 7.19 12.86 -12.15
CA PRO A 83 6.23 11.81 -11.88
C PRO A 83 6.59 10.50 -12.59
N ARG A 84 6.51 9.41 -11.84
CA ARG A 84 6.64 8.03 -12.32
C ARG A 84 5.40 7.27 -11.89
N TYR A 85 5.03 6.22 -12.60
CA TYR A 85 3.90 5.41 -12.20
C TYR A 85 4.34 4.00 -11.81
N VAL A 86 3.53 3.39 -10.95
CA VAL A 86 3.59 1.97 -10.62
C VAL A 86 2.25 1.37 -11.01
N TRP A 87 2.28 0.17 -11.58
CA TRP A 87 1.07 -0.60 -11.84
C TRP A 87 0.54 -1.17 -10.53
N VAL A 88 -0.71 -0.88 -10.21
CA VAL A 88 -1.38 -1.31 -8.97
C VAL A 88 -2.79 -1.80 -9.27
N ASP A 89 -3.19 -2.86 -8.58
CA ASP A 89 -4.58 -3.26 -8.45
C ASP A 89 -5.01 -2.96 -7.01
N PHE A 90 -5.78 -1.89 -6.79
CA PHE A 90 -6.14 -1.46 -5.43
C PHE A 90 -7.05 -2.44 -4.68
N ASP A 91 -7.72 -3.34 -5.40
CA ASP A 91 -8.61 -4.34 -4.82
C ASP A 91 -7.86 -5.60 -4.36
N LEU A 92 -6.66 -5.86 -4.91
CA LEU A 92 -5.87 -7.07 -4.62
C LEU A 92 -4.49 -6.80 -4.02
N ASP A 93 -3.82 -5.72 -4.45
CA ASP A 93 -2.47 -5.40 -4.00
C ASP A 93 -2.50 -4.84 -2.58
N VAL A 94 -1.59 -5.35 -1.74
CA VAL A 94 -1.33 -4.79 -0.41
C VAL A 94 -0.22 -3.75 -0.53
N ILE A 95 -0.54 -2.49 -0.27
CA ILE A 95 0.42 -1.38 -0.34
C ILE A 95 1.27 -1.37 0.93
N GLN A 96 2.57 -1.63 0.79
CA GLN A 96 3.53 -1.59 1.89
C GLN A 96 4.44 -0.37 1.77
N ALA A 97 4.42 0.49 2.78
CA ALA A 97 5.19 1.73 2.81
C ALA A 97 5.72 2.02 4.20
N SER A 98 6.80 2.80 4.32
CA SER A 98 7.10 3.42 5.61
C SER A 98 6.07 4.49 5.93
N PHE A 99 5.96 4.83 7.21
CA PHE A 99 5.12 5.95 7.65
C PHE A 99 5.41 7.26 6.88
N TRP A 100 6.70 7.58 6.67
CA TRP A 100 7.13 8.79 5.96
C TRP A 100 6.79 8.76 4.47
N ASP A 101 6.98 7.60 3.84
CA ASP A 101 6.60 7.40 2.44
C ASP A 101 5.10 7.62 2.27
N LEU A 102 4.30 7.02 3.15
CA LEU A 102 2.86 7.15 3.12
C LEU A 102 2.45 8.60 3.28
N LYS A 103 3.04 9.35 4.21
CA LYS A 103 2.76 10.79 4.39
C LYS A 103 2.94 11.60 3.10
N LEU A 104 3.96 11.29 2.31
CA LEU A 104 4.28 12.01 1.08
C LEU A 104 3.45 11.59 -0.14
N MET A 105 2.74 10.46 -0.08
CA MET A 105 1.86 10.03 -1.16
C MET A 105 0.70 11.00 -1.38
N GLY A 106 0.30 11.15 -2.64
CA GLY A 106 -0.75 12.09 -3.05
C GLY A 106 -2.17 11.56 -2.90
N SER A 107 -3.05 12.00 -3.81
CA SER A 107 -4.49 11.69 -3.83
C SER A 107 -4.85 10.21 -3.97
N ASP A 108 -3.90 9.38 -4.45
CA ASP A 108 -4.12 7.94 -4.64
C ASP A 108 -4.47 7.22 -3.35
N LYS A 109 -4.13 7.78 -2.18
CA LYS A 109 -4.49 7.26 -0.86
C LYS A 109 -5.97 6.95 -0.69
N SER A 110 -6.84 7.72 -1.35
CA SER A 110 -8.29 7.52 -1.29
C SER A 110 -8.72 6.17 -1.88
N LEU A 111 -7.88 5.57 -2.73
CA LEU A 111 -8.12 4.28 -3.36
C LEU A 111 -7.53 3.12 -2.57
N PHE A 112 -6.79 3.36 -1.48
CA PHE A 112 -6.10 2.30 -0.77
C PHE A 112 -7.08 1.45 0.03
N ARG A 113 -7.11 0.15 -0.25
CA ARG A 113 -7.90 -0.83 0.52
C ARG A 113 -7.07 -1.67 1.47
N HIS A 114 -5.87 -2.06 1.06
CA HIS A 114 -5.01 -2.91 1.86
C HIS A 114 -3.66 -2.22 2.09
N VAL A 115 -3.36 -1.84 3.33
CA VAL A 115 -2.15 -1.09 3.67
C VAL A 115 -1.37 -1.78 4.78
N VAL A 116 -0.06 -1.82 4.59
CA VAL A 116 0.93 -2.24 5.58
C VAL A 116 1.90 -1.08 5.83
N VAL A 117 2.00 -0.64 7.08
CA VAL A 117 2.92 0.44 7.46
C VAL A 117 4.12 -0.12 8.20
N GLU A 118 5.32 0.19 7.71
CA GLU A 118 6.57 -0.13 8.37
C GLU A 118 6.87 0.92 9.45
N VAL A 119 6.97 0.47 10.70
CA VAL A 119 7.26 1.29 11.88
C VAL A 119 8.64 0.94 12.42
N ASN A 120 9.58 1.86 12.22
CA ASN A 120 10.94 1.76 12.77
C ASN A 120 11.06 2.40 14.15
N ASP A 121 10.26 3.43 14.43
CA ASP A 121 10.20 4.15 15.70
C ASP A 121 8.75 4.40 16.11
N LEU A 122 8.37 3.90 17.28
CA LEU A 122 6.99 3.97 17.77
C LEU A 122 6.61 5.39 18.18
N GLU A 123 7.54 6.14 18.78
CA GLU A 123 7.30 7.50 19.25
C GLU A 123 6.96 8.43 18.08
N SER A 124 7.77 8.41 17.02
CA SER A 124 7.51 9.17 15.78
C SER A 124 6.21 8.74 15.12
N PHE A 125 5.90 7.43 15.12
CA PHE A 125 4.64 6.93 14.58
C PHE A 125 3.45 7.48 15.36
N ARG A 126 3.44 7.40 16.70
CA ARG A 126 2.34 7.91 17.54
C ARG A 126 2.09 9.40 17.33
N ARG A 127 3.13 10.20 17.11
CA ARG A 127 3.01 11.65 16.93
C ARG A 127 2.47 12.06 15.55
N HIS A 128 2.60 11.21 14.55
CA HIS A 128 2.37 11.61 13.16
C HIS A 128 1.46 10.66 12.36
N TYR A 129 1.02 9.53 12.90
CA TYR A 129 0.22 8.51 12.17
C TYR A 129 -1.00 9.10 11.47
N SER A 130 -1.71 10.04 12.12
CA SER A 130 -2.86 10.76 11.57
C SER A 130 -2.53 11.50 10.27
N ASP A 131 -1.37 12.15 10.22
CA ASP A 131 -0.93 12.88 9.02
C ASP A 131 -0.65 11.94 7.85
N ALA A 132 -0.11 10.74 8.10
CA ALA A 132 0.16 9.81 7.00
C ALA A 132 -1.10 9.15 6.48
N LEU A 133 -2.04 8.81 7.36
CA LEU A 133 -3.32 8.22 6.99
C LEU A 133 -4.32 9.25 6.47
N ALA A 134 -4.03 10.54 6.59
CA ALA A 134 -4.83 11.59 5.99
C ALA A 134 -5.06 11.32 4.49
N GLY A 135 -6.33 11.27 4.09
CA GLY A 135 -6.77 10.98 2.73
C GLY A 135 -7.00 9.50 2.41
N VAL A 136 -6.71 8.58 3.33
CA VAL A 136 -7.14 7.18 3.24
C VAL A 136 -8.59 7.09 3.67
N ALA A 137 -9.49 6.69 2.76
CA ALA A 137 -10.93 6.70 3.01
C ALA A 137 -11.59 5.31 2.95
N ASN A 138 -11.03 4.36 2.19
CA ASN A 138 -11.69 3.10 1.85
C ASN A 138 -10.87 1.89 2.32
N LEU A 139 -10.39 1.93 3.56
CA LEU A 139 -9.43 0.94 4.06
C LEU A 139 -10.13 -0.32 4.59
N ASP A 140 -9.93 -1.43 3.90
CA ASP A 140 -10.43 -2.75 4.29
C ASP A 140 -9.50 -3.44 5.29
N THR A 141 -8.18 -3.36 5.07
CA THR A 141 -7.19 -3.97 5.96
C THR A 141 -6.02 -3.05 6.24
N PHE A 142 -5.72 -2.87 7.52
CA PHE A 142 -4.55 -2.12 8.00
C PHE A 142 -3.66 -3.01 8.86
N ARG A 143 -2.36 -2.99 8.58
CA ARG A 143 -1.37 -3.80 9.31
C ARG A 143 -0.12 -2.97 9.60
N ILE A 144 0.52 -3.26 10.72
CA ILE A 144 1.78 -2.62 11.12
C ILE A 144 2.89 -3.67 11.11
N LEU A 145 4.01 -3.35 10.45
CA LEU A 145 5.24 -4.14 10.47
C LEU A 145 6.30 -3.41 11.29
N SER A 146 6.73 -3.98 12.41
CA SER A 146 7.86 -3.47 13.18
C SER A 146 9.10 -4.34 13.00
N LYS A 147 10.28 -3.71 12.91
CA LYS A 147 11.58 -4.39 12.86
C LYS A 147 12.08 -4.86 14.23
N ARG A 148 11.56 -4.30 15.33
CA ARG A 148 11.84 -4.75 16.70
C ARG A 148 10.61 -5.53 17.20
N GLY A 149 10.84 -6.61 17.95
CA GLY A 149 9.77 -7.45 18.49
C GLY A 149 8.71 -6.60 19.20
N LEU A 150 7.44 -7.01 19.08
CA LEU A 150 6.25 -6.30 19.56
C LEU A 150 6.13 -6.17 21.11
N GLU A 151 7.19 -6.48 21.85
CA GLU A 151 7.17 -6.61 23.32
C GLU A 151 6.82 -5.28 24.01
N ASP A 152 7.24 -4.14 23.44
CA ASP A 152 6.96 -2.78 23.94
C ASP A 152 5.55 -2.25 23.62
N TRP A 153 4.77 -2.94 22.77
CA TRP A 153 3.42 -2.49 22.40
C TRP A 153 2.38 -2.76 23.48
N SER A 154 2.63 -3.72 24.37
CA SER A 154 1.72 -4.05 25.48
C SER A 154 1.56 -2.88 26.46
N ILE A 155 2.62 -2.12 26.70
CA ILE A 155 2.65 -1.00 27.65
C ILE A 155 2.03 0.27 27.03
N ALA A 156 2.05 0.39 25.70
CA ALA A 156 1.58 1.59 24.98
C ALA A 156 0.08 1.61 24.70
N MET A 157 -0.58 0.45 24.72
CA MET A 157 -1.99 0.22 24.38
C MET A 157 -2.84 -0.15 25.61
N ASP A 158 -2.27 -0.20 26.83
CA ASP A 158 -2.97 -0.52 28.09
C ASP A 158 -4.06 0.51 28.51
N ASP A 159 -4.35 1.52 27.69
CA ASP A 159 -5.56 2.37 27.80
C ASP A 159 -6.79 1.79 27.08
N VAL A 160 -6.72 0.57 26.53
CA VAL A 160 -7.87 -0.14 25.95
C VAL A 160 -8.05 -1.50 26.65
N PRO A 161 -9.25 -1.82 27.19
CA PRO A 161 -9.45 -3.02 27.99
C PRO A 161 -9.16 -4.30 27.20
N ARG A 162 -8.30 -5.13 27.78
CA ARG A 162 -7.93 -6.48 27.35
C ARG A 162 -9.10 -7.45 27.43
N GLU A 163 -9.25 -8.29 26.41
CA GLU A 163 -9.47 -9.73 26.61
C GLU A 163 -8.57 -10.56 25.67
N ASP A 164 -7.83 -11.46 26.30
CA ASP A 164 -7.29 -12.74 25.85
C ASP A 164 -6.53 -12.87 24.51
N ALA A 165 -5.23 -13.18 24.64
CA ALA A 165 -4.74 -14.55 24.48
C ALA A 165 -3.20 -14.59 24.40
N THR A 166 -2.67 -15.59 25.07
CA THR A 166 -1.30 -16.10 25.09
C THR A 166 -0.75 -16.52 23.72
N SER A 167 0.59 -16.61 23.67
CA SER A 167 1.45 -17.33 22.72
C SER A 167 2.13 -16.51 21.62
N SER A 168 3.46 -16.61 21.67
CA SER A 168 4.46 -16.19 20.70
C SER A 168 4.07 -16.59 19.27
N ILE A 169 3.94 -15.61 18.39
CA ILE A 169 3.90 -15.67 16.91
C ILE A 169 4.00 -14.21 16.44
N GLN A 170 4.59 -13.96 15.26
CA GLN A 170 4.51 -12.67 14.56
C GLN A 170 3.06 -12.16 14.58
N ARG A 171 2.74 -11.26 15.51
CA ARG A 171 1.40 -10.66 15.59
C ARG A 171 1.33 -9.55 14.56
N VAL A 172 0.82 -9.90 13.39
CA VAL A 172 0.13 -8.96 12.53
C VAL A 172 -1.03 -8.42 13.37
N LEU A 173 -0.88 -7.22 13.92
CA LEU A 173 -2.01 -6.51 14.53
C LEU A 173 -2.94 -6.13 13.38
N THR A 174 -3.94 -6.96 13.13
CA THR A 174 -5.14 -6.57 12.40
C THR A 174 -5.91 -5.67 13.34
N ILE A 175 -5.72 -4.36 13.25
CA ILE A 175 -6.56 -3.42 13.99
C ILE A 175 -7.92 -3.43 13.29
N PRO A 176 -9.01 -3.87 13.93
CA PRO A 176 -10.33 -3.78 13.35
C PRO A 176 -10.66 -2.31 13.11
N THR A 177 -11.12 -1.97 11.91
CA THR A 177 -11.40 -0.60 11.44
C THR A 177 -12.35 0.17 12.38
N THR A 178 -13.14 -0.55 13.18
CA THR A 178 -14.06 0.01 14.19
C THR A 178 -13.37 0.79 15.32
N LEU A 179 -12.05 0.66 15.52
CA LEU A 179 -11.29 1.48 16.49
C LEU A 179 -10.80 2.83 15.92
N LEU A 180 -10.86 3.04 14.60
CA LEU A 180 -10.50 4.33 13.97
C LEU A 180 -11.67 5.31 13.88
N GLU A 181 -12.92 4.83 13.95
CA GLU A 181 -14.12 5.67 13.89
C GLU A 181 -14.45 6.41 15.19
N GLY A 182 -13.75 6.11 16.29
CA GLY A 182 -14.01 6.72 17.61
C GLY A 182 -13.33 8.07 17.88
N HIS A 183 -12.41 8.51 17.03
CA HIS A 183 -11.64 9.75 17.24
C HIS A 183 -11.31 10.48 15.93
N ILE A 184 -12.35 10.74 15.11
CA ILE A 184 -12.31 11.82 14.10
C ILE A 184 -12.96 13.06 14.69
#